data_AF-A0AA43F6S9-F1
#
_entry.id   AF-A0AA43F6S9-F1
#
_cell.length_a   1.000
_cell.length_b   1.000
_cell.length_c   1.000
_cell.angle_alpha   90.00
_cell.angle_beta   90.00
_cell.angle_gamma   90.00
#
_symmetry.space_group_name_H-M   'P 1'
#
loop_
_entity.id
_entity.type
_entity.pdbx_description
1 polymer ?
#
loop_
_entity_poly.entity_id
_entity_poly.type
_entity_poly.pdbx_seq_one_letter_code
_entity_poly.pdbx_strand_id
1 'polypeptide(L)'
;MNVWNRVINMSLGVVLCAGVVYAAEPAEVEQFVNARIEIGEMMTNYFKGGSGYGDGQRPSQEQMRQMGADINVKLTTLLAKHDLTLDEYRKRSPEVFADDAAVKQYLSEHPDLRQRYEALPLDRMGRGGSTGRGY
;
A
#
# COMPACT_ATOMS: atom_id res chain seq x y z
N MET A 1 -17.92 1.58 -69.45
CA MET A 1 -18.15 2.25 -68.15
C MET A 1 -16.89 2.08 -67.31
N ASN A 2 -16.03 3.11 -67.31
CA ASN A 2 -14.80 3.14 -66.54
C ASN A 2 -15.08 3.94 -65.26
N VAL A 3 -15.21 3.25 -64.13
CA VAL A 3 -15.47 3.89 -62.84
C VAL A 3 -14.14 4.24 -62.19
N TRP A 4 -13.84 5.53 -62.38
CA TRP A 4 -12.84 6.37 -61.76
C TRP A 4 -12.82 6.26 -60.22
N ASN A 5 -11.61 6.10 -59.67
CA ASN A 5 -11.13 6.57 -58.36
C ASN A 5 -12.13 6.74 -57.21
N ARG A 6 -12.05 5.86 -56.19
CA ARG A 6 -12.42 6.21 -54.81
C ARG A 6 -11.40 5.73 -53.77
N VAL A 7 -10.50 6.67 -53.44
CA VAL A 7 -10.15 7.14 -52.09
C VAL A 7 -9.61 6.13 -51.06
N ILE A 8 -8.29 6.23 -50.90
CA ILE A 8 -7.45 6.09 -49.71
C ILE A 8 -8.17 6.46 -48.39
N ASN A 9 -8.16 5.58 -47.39
CA ASN A 9 -7.70 5.92 -46.04
C ASN A 9 -7.57 4.68 -45.13
N MET A 10 -6.32 4.24 -44.97
CA MET A 10 -5.86 3.38 -43.87
C MET A 10 -6.17 4.07 -42.54
N SER A 11 -7.11 3.52 -41.77
CA SER A 11 -7.34 3.94 -40.38
C SER A 11 -6.75 2.87 -39.46
N LEU A 12 -5.43 2.89 -39.28
CA LEU A 12 -4.73 2.04 -38.32
C LEU A 12 -4.92 2.64 -36.92
N GLY A 13 -6.10 2.45 -36.34
CA GLY A 13 -6.44 2.87 -34.99
C GLY A 13 -5.87 1.91 -33.95
N VAL A 14 -4.55 1.90 -33.75
CA VAL A 14 -3.96 1.33 -32.53
C VAL A 14 -4.11 2.38 -31.45
N VAL A 15 -5.27 2.37 -30.78
CA VAL A 15 -5.42 3.04 -29.48
C VAL A 15 -4.60 2.21 -28.48
N LEU A 16 -3.33 2.58 -28.34
CA LEU A 16 -2.55 2.26 -27.17
C LEU A 16 -3.25 2.95 -25.99
N CYS A 17 -4.06 2.19 -25.26
CA CYS A 17 -4.35 2.50 -23.86
C CYS A 17 -3.01 2.43 -23.11
N ALA A 18 -2.23 3.50 -23.20
CA ALA A 18 -1.22 3.79 -22.21
C ALA A 18 -1.99 3.94 -20.89
N GLY A 19 -1.99 2.88 -20.09
CA GLY A 19 -2.40 2.98 -18.69
C GLY A 19 -1.60 4.13 -18.10
N VAL A 20 -2.30 5.19 -17.69
CA VAL A 20 -1.71 6.27 -16.93
C VAL A 20 -1.31 5.65 -15.60
N VAL A 21 -0.09 5.13 -15.51
CA VAL A 21 0.57 4.91 -14.24
C VAL A 21 0.89 6.32 -13.76
N TYR A 22 0.01 6.89 -12.93
CA TYR A 22 0.38 8.05 -12.14
C TYR A 22 1.51 7.61 -11.23
N ALA A 23 2.73 8.06 -11.54
CA ALA A 23 3.86 7.97 -10.63
C ALA A 23 3.44 8.67 -9.34
N ALA A 24 3.64 8.00 -8.21
CA ALA A 24 3.36 8.60 -6.91
C ALA A 24 4.28 9.81 -6.72
N GLU A 25 3.73 10.93 -6.27
CA GLU A 25 4.55 12.11 -6.03
C GLU A 25 5.53 11.84 -4.87
N PRO A 26 6.76 12.39 -4.87
CA PRO A 26 7.74 12.10 -3.81
C PRO A 26 7.23 12.37 -2.40
N ALA A 27 6.45 13.45 -2.22
CA ALA A 27 5.83 13.80 -0.94
C ALA A 27 4.77 12.76 -0.52
N GLU A 28 4.04 12.20 -1.48
CA GLU A 28 3.07 11.14 -1.21
C GLU A 28 3.79 9.84 -0.85
N VAL A 29 4.88 9.49 -1.53
CA VAL A 29 5.70 8.32 -1.19
C VAL A 29 6.24 8.45 0.24
N GLU A 30 6.80 9.60 0.59
CA GLU A 30 7.27 9.91 1.95
C GLU A 30 6.14 9.69 2.99
N GLN A 31 5.00 10.35 2.80
CA GLN A 31 3.86 10.31 3.70
C GLN A 31 3.34 8.87 3.91
N PHE A 32 3.18 8.11 2.83
CA PHE A 32 2.66 6.74 2.89
C PHE A 32 3.67 5.74 3.45
N VAL A 33 4.96 5.87 3.11
CA VAL A 33 6.02 5.02 3.66
C VAL A 33 6.15 5.24 5.17
N ASN A 34 6.18 6.49 5.62
CA ASN A 34 6.24 6.82 7.04
C ASN A 34 5.01 6.31 7.79
N ALA A 35 3.81 6.55 7.25
CA ALA A 35 2.57 6.01 7.80
C ALA A 35 2.61 4.47 7.89
N ARG A 36 3.12 3.77 6.87
CA ARG A 36 3.22 2.31 6.88
C ARG A 36 4.18 1.79 7.94
N ILE A 37 5.31 2.47 8.15
CA ILE A 37 6.27 2.14 9.22
C ILE A 37 5.60 2.29 10.57
N GLU A 38 5.00 3.43 10.85
CA GLU A 38 4.37 3.68 12.14
C GLU A 38 3.18 2.75 12.40
N ILE A 39 2.33 2.50 11.39
CA ILE A 39 1.26 1.50 11.48
C ILE A 39 1.87 0.14 11.81
N GLY A 40 2.97 -0.19 11.16
CA GLY A 40 3.59 -1.49 11.31
C GLY A 40 4.18 -1.73 12.69
N GLU A 41 4.84 -0.72 13.23
CA GLU A 41 5.35 -0.71 14.60
C GLU A 41 4.22 -0.71 15.62
N MET A 42 3.19 0.09 15.41
CA MET A 42 2.00 0.13 16.27
C MET A 42 1.36 -1.25 16.36
N MET A 43 1.12 -1.91 15.22
CA MET A 43 0.55 -3.25 15.19
C MET A 43 1.47 -4.29 15.83
N THR A 44 2.78 -4.19 15.58
CA THR A 44 3.77 -5.09 16.19
C THR A 44 3.77 -4.94 17.71
N ASN A 45 3.73 -3.72 18.24
CA ASN A 45 3.68 -3.45 19.67
C ASN A 45 2.34 -3.86 20.27
N TYR A 46 1.24 -3.62 19.57
CA TYR A 46 -0.11 -4.02 19.99
C TYR A 46 -0.19 -5.53 20.22
N PHE A 47 0.40 -6.33 19.32
CA PHE A 47 0.41 -7.79 19.44
C PHE A 47 1.53 -8.33 20.33
N LYS A 48 2.70 -7.68 20.42
CA LYS A 48 3.78 -8.07 21.35
C LYS A 48 3.44 -7.80 22.82
N GLY A 49 2.67 -6.75 23.11
CA GLY A 49 2.30 -6.34 24.48
C GLY A 49 1.30 -7.23 25.21
N GLY A 50 1.14 -8.50 24.82
CA GLY A 50 0.23 -9.46 25.45
C GLY A 50 -1.21 -9.44 24.92
N SER A 51 -1.59 -8.46 24.10
CA SER A 51 -2.88 -8.46 23.37
C SER A 51 -2.88 -9.46 22.19
N GLY A 52 -1.69 -9.86 21.74
CA GLY A 52 -1.51 -10.94 20.77
C GLY A 52 -1.28 -12.26 21.49
N TYR A 53 -2.37 -13.01 21.66
CA TYR A 53 -2.34 -14.48 21.74
C TYR A 53 -1.19 -15.08 22.55
N GLY A 54 -1.22 -14.87 23.86
CA GLY A 54 -0.20 -15.40 24.78
C GLY A 54 -0.10 -16.93 24.81
N ASP A 55 -1.15 -17.68 24.43
CA ASP A 55 -1.20 -19.13 24.65
C ASP A 55 -1.93 -19.94 23.55
N GLY A 56 -2.00 -19.42 22.31
CA GLY A 56 -2.55 -20.18 21.17
C GLY A 56 -4.08 -20.32 21.13
N GLN A 57 -4.81 -19.70 22.06
CA GLN A 57 -6.27 -19.70 22.06
C GLN A 57 -6.85 -18.53 21.24
N ARG A 58 -7.61 -18.85 20.18
CA ARG A 58 -8.32 -17.87 19.35
C ARG A 58 -9.28 -17.05 20.24
N PRO A 59 -9.42 -15.72 20.10
CA PRO A 59 -10.24 -14.91 20.99
C PRO A 59 -11.69 -15.20 20.68
N SER A 60 -12.57 -14.84 21.60
CA SER A 60 -13.99 -14.84 21.30
C SER A 60 -14.30 -13.86 20.15
N GLN A 61 -15.42 -14.07 19.46
CA GLN A 61 -15.86 -13.15 18.40
C GLN A 61 -16.01 -11.70 18.92
N GLU A 62 -16.44 -11.57 20.17
CA GLU A 62 -16.58 -10.28 20.83
C GLU A 62 -15.24 -9.60 21.11
N GLN A 63 -14.24 -10.36 21.58
CA GLN A 63 -12.87 -9.85 21.74
C GLN A 63 -12.26 -9.46 20.39
N MET A 64 -12.49 -10.23 19.32
CA MET A 64 -12.04 -9.84 17.97
C MET A 64 -12.69 -8.53 17.50
N ARG A 65 -13.98 -8.30 17.80
CA ARG A 65 -14.66 -7.03 17.47
C ARG A 65 -14.06 -5.86 18.26
N GLN A 66 -13.84 -6.02 19.56
CA GLN A 66 -13.26 -4.99 20.41
C GLN A 66 -11.83 -4.65 19.98
N MET A 67 -11.00 -5.66 19.67
CA MET A 67 -9.66 -5.45 19.13
C MET A 67 -9.71 -4.72 17.78
N GLY A 68 -10.63 -5.10 16.89
CA GLY A 68 -10.82 -4.42 15.62
C GLY A 68 -11.19 -2.94 15.78
N ALA A 69 -12.07 -2.63 16.74
CA ALA A 69 -12.45 -1.25 17.06
C ALA A 69 -11.27 -0.45 17.63
N ASP A 70 -10.51 -1.01 18.57
CA ASP A 70 -9.34 -0.35 19.16
C ASP A 70 -8.24 -0.10 18.11
N ILE A 71 -7.95 -1.11 17.27
CA ILE A 71 -7.03 -0.96 16.13
C ILE A 71 -7.53 0.14 15.20
N ASN A 72 -8.81 0.18 14.87
CA ASN A 72 -9.37 1.19 13.97
C ASN A 72 -9.22 2.61 14.52
N VAL A 73 -9.46 2.81 15.81
CA VAL A 73 -9.23 4.09 16.49
C VAL A 73 -7.76 4.48 16.44
N LYS A 74 -6.85 3.58 16.81
CA LYS A 74 -5.40 3.84 16.80
C LYS A 74 -4.87 4.13 15.40
N LEU A 75 -5.33 3.40 14.39
CA LEU A 75 -4.99 3.64 12.99
C LEU A 75 -5.48 5.01 12.53
N THR A 76 -6.72 5.37 12.86
CA THR A 76 -7.29 6.67 12.47
C THR A 76 -6.51 7.83 13.11
N THR A 77 -6.16 7.72 14.39
CA THR A 77 -5.35 8.72 15.09
C THR A 77 -3.94 8.84 14.52
N LEU A 78 -3.32 7.71 14.15
CA LEU A 78 -1.99 7.69 13.56
C LEU A 78 -1.99 8.32 12.18
N LEU A 79 -2.92 7.91 11.31
CA LEU A 79 -3.05 8.44 9.95
C LEU A 79 -3.34 9.94 9.95
N ALA A 80 -4.12 10.44 10.90
CA ALA A 80 -4.39 11.86 11.04
C ALA A 80 -3.13 12.71 11.30
N LYS A 81 -2.06 12.13 11.88
CA LYS A 81 -0.76 12.83 12.02
C LYS A 81 -0.07 13.07 10.69
N HIS A 82 -0.39 12.24 9.70
CA HIS A 82 0.10 12.33 8.35
C HIS A 82 -0.95 12.98 7.43
N ASP A 83 -1.96 13.68 7.96
CA ASP A 83 -3.05 14.27 7.15
C ASP A 83 -3.79 13.25 6.26
N LEU A 84 -3.82 11.98 6.67
CA LEU A 84 -4.51 10.89 5.96
C LEU A 84 -5.73 10.41 6.73
N THR A 85 -6.78 10.08 6.01
CA THR A 85 -7.86 9.24 6.53
C THR A 85 -7.60 7.76 6.25
N LEU A 86 -8.28 6.88 6.99
CA LEU A 86 -8.17 5.45 6.78
C LEU A 86 -8.65 5.00 5.40
N ASP A 87 -9.66 5.67 4.85
CA ASP A 87 -10.19 5.39 3.52
C ASP A 87 -9.19 5.78 2.43
N GLU A 88 -8.65 6.99 2.52
CA GLU A 88 -7.61 7.48 1.59
C GLU A 88 -6.37 6.59 1.62
N TYR A 89 -5.88 6.26 2.81
CA TYR A 89 -4.73 5.38 2.94
C TYR A 89 -5.00 4.02 2.30
N ARG A 90 -6.18 3.42 2.53
CA ARG A 90 -6.54 2.12 1.91
C ARG A 90 -6.66 2.20 0.39
N LYS A 91 -7.18 3.30 -0.13
CA LYS A 91 -7.40 3.49 -1.56
C LYS A 91 -6.11 3.79 -2.31
N ARG A 92 -5.26 4.67 -1.76
CA ARG A 92 -4.02 5.15 -2.39
C ARG A 92 -2.82 4.28 -2.11
N SER A 93 -2.74 3.61 -0.96
CA SER A 93 -1.57 2.77 -0.63
C SER A 93 -1.21 1.73 -1.69
N PRO A 94 -2.15 1.02 -2.36
CA PRO A 94 -1.77 0.07 -3.41
C PRO A 94 -1.11 0.75 -4.61
N GLU A 95 -1.54 1.97 -4.95
CA GLU A 95 -0.98 2.75 -6.06
C GLU A 95 0.41 3.28 -5.70
N VAL A 96 0.56 3.86 -4.50
CA VAL A 96 1.84 4.39 -4.02
C VAL A 96 2.89 3.29 -3.85
N PHE A 97 2.51 2.14 -3.27
CA PHE A 97 3.41 1.01 -3.09
C PHE A 97 3.61 0.16 -4.34
N ALA A 98 2.85 0.39 -5.42
CA ALA A 98 3.14 -0.21 -6.72
C ALA A 98 4.34 0.46 -7.40
N ASP A 99 4.63 1.72 -7.08
CA ASP A 99 5.85 2.42 -7.50
C ASP A 99 7.05 1.99 -6.63
N ASP A 100 7.48 0.74 -6.82
CA ASP A 100 8.61 0.15 -6.09
C ASP A 100 9.91 0.93 -6.31
N ALA A 101 10.07 1.61 -7.45
CA ALA A 101 11.23 2.44 -7.73
C ALA A 101 11.25 3.68 -6.83
N ALA A 102 10.14 4.42 -6.74
CA ALA A 102 10.04 5.59 -5.88
C ALA A 102 10.18 5.23 -4.40
N VAL A 103 9.54 4.13 -3.95
CA VAL A 103 9.68 3.64 -2.57
C VAL A 103 11.13 3.26 -2.26
N LYS A 104 11.79 2.52 -3.15
CA LYS A 104 13.20 2.14 -2.96
C LYS A 104 14.13 3.35 -2.94
N GLN A 105 13.87 4.33 -3.81
CA GLN A 105 14.65 5.56 -3.83
C GLN A 105 14.53 6.30 -2.49
N TYR A 106 13.31 6.54 -2.02
CA TYR A 106 13.07 7.18 -0.72
C TYR A 106 13.74 6.41 0.42
N LEU A 107 13.57 5.08 0.50
CA LEU A 107 14.23 4.26 1.53
C LEU A 107 15.77 4.26 1.40
N SER A 108 16.33 4.45 0.21
CA SER A 108 17.78 4.55 0.02
C SER A 108 18.34 5.87 0.56
N GLU A 109 17.55 6.95 0.47
CA GLU A 109 17.88 8.27 1.01
C GLU A 109 17.70 8.30 2.54
N HIS A 110 16.86 7.42 3.09
CA HIS A 110 16.55 7.32 4.53
C HIS A 110 16.89 5.93 5.11
N PRO A 111 18.18 5.66 5.43
CA PRO A 111 18.62 4.33 5.85
C PRO A 111 18.01 3.87 7.19
N ASP A 112 17.66 4.79 8.09
CA ASP A 112 16.97 4.50 9.34
C ASP A 112 15.54 4.01 9.09
N LEU A 113 14.81 4.68 8.19
CA LEU A 113 13.46 4.29 7.79
C LEU A 113 13.45 2.96 7.05
N ARG A 114 14.47 2.70 6.23
CA ARG A 114 14.65 1.42 5.54
C ARG A 114 14.74 0.25 6.49
N GLN A 115 15.57 0.36 7.54
CA GLN A 115 15.70 -0.71 8.53
C GLN A 115 14.37 -1.01 9.22
N ARG A 116 13.63 0.04 9.60
CA ARG A 116 12.32 -0.09 10.24
C ARG A 116 11.30 -0.71 9.29
N TYR A 117 11.29 -0.28 8.03
CA TYR A 117 10.42 -0.80 6.97
C TYR A 117 10.65 -2.28 6.67
N GLU A 118 11.91 -2.70 6.55
CA GLU A 118 12.31 -4.09 6.30
C GLU A 118 12.01 -5.00 7.51
N ALA A 119 12.04 -4.45 8.74
CA ALA A 119 11.70 -5.18 9.96
C ALA A 119 10.18 -5.38 10.18
N LEU A 120 9.33 -4.70 9.41
CA LEU A 120 7.88 -4.85 9.53
C LEU A 120 7.43 -6.24 9.08
N PRO A 121 6.44 -6.86 9.75
CA PRO A 121 5.82 -8.09 9.27
C PRO A 121 4.87 -7.78 8.10
N LEU A 122 5.41 -7.37 6.95
CA LEU A 122 4.69 -6.90 5.78
C LEU A 122 3.65 -7.92 5.26
N ASP A 123 3.94 -9.22 5.40
CA ASP A 123 3.02 -10.32 5.06
C ASP A 123 1.71 -10.26 5.86
N ARG A 124 1.75 -9.77 7.10
CA ARG A 124 0.57 -9.63 7.97
C ARG A 124 -0.17 -8.32 7.74
N MET A 125 0.42 -7.38 7.00
CA MET A 125 -0.10 -6.02 6.79
C MET A 125 -0.78 -5.85 5.43
N GLY A 126 -1.14 -6.94 4.76
CA GLY A 126 -1.90 -6.89 3.51
C GLY A 126 -1.11 -6.22 2.38
N ARG A 127 0.18 -6.57 2.21
CA ARG A 127 0.91 -6.28 0.98
C ARG A 127 0.20 -7.07 -0.15
N GLY A 128 -0.77 -6.44 -0.81
CA GLY A 128 -1.44 -6.95 -1.99
C GLY A 128 -0.42 -7.13 -3.10
N GLY A 129 0.21 -8.30 -3.14
CA GLY A 129 1.38 -8.54 -3.96
C GLY A 129 2.10 -9.77 -3.47
N SER A 130 1.55 -10.93 -3.80
CA SER A 130 2.29 -12.19 -3.86
C SER A 130 3.38 -12.04 -4.93
N THR A 131 4.48 -11.37 -4.60
CA THR A 131 5.79 -11.68 -5.16
C THR A 131 6.47 -12.70 -4.26
N GLY A 132 5.82 -13.86 -4.13
CA GLY A 132 6.47 -15.10 -3.74
C GLY A 132 7.44 -15.54 -4.85
N ARG A 133 8.59 -14.86 -4.95
CA ARG A 133 9.83 -15.50 -5.37
C ARG A 133 10.27 -16.37 -4.20
N GLY A 134 10.25 -17.68 -4.41
CA GLY A 134 10.41 -18.69 -3.37
C GLY A 134 11.83 -18.96 -2.92
N TYR A 135 11.93 -20.00 -2.10
CA TYR A 135 13.06 -20.92 -1.93
C TYR A 135 12.47 -22.30 -1.67
#